data_AF-A0A2H6GZC8-F1
#
_entry.id   AF-A0A2H6GZC8-F1
#
_cell.length_a   1.000
_cell.length_b   1.000
_cell.length_c   1.000
_cell.angle_alpha   90.00
_cell.angle_beta   90.00
_cell.angle_gamma   90.00
#
_symmetry.space_group_name_H-M   'P 1'
#
loop_
_entity.id
_entity.type
_entity.pdbx_description
1 polymer ?
#
loop_
_entity_poly.entity_id
_entity_poly.type
_entity_poly.pdbx_seq_one_letter_code
_entity_poly.pdbx_strand_id
1 'polypeptide(L)'
;MFEFLEDIWEQIIEGFAYIFSFEWLGVIWEFITSMFENISEFSITGTILGIIGAGTIFLARDYMLSPFLIYMGPMEAAFWGGATYIGTFIAGYMVGKHFENT
;
A
#
# COMPACT_ATOMS: atom_id res chain seq x y z
N MET A 1 5.56 -21.67 29.82
CA MET A 1 5.24 -20.24 30.04
C MET A 1 6.48 -19.37 29.90
N PHE A 2 7.62 -19.73 30.51
CA PHE A 2 8.89 -19.02 30.31
C PHE A 2 9.42 -19.20 28.87
N GLU A 3 9.45 -20.43 28.35
CA GLU A 3 9.87 -20.73 26.96
C GLU A 3 8.99 -20.02 25.90
N PHE A 4 7.66 -20.00 26.09
CA PHE A 4 6.75 -19.28 25.20
C PHE A 4 6.99 -17.75 25.17
N LEU A 5 7.41 -17.18 26.31
CA LEU A 5 7.76 -15.75 26.37
C LEU A 5 9.13 -15.48 25.74
N GLU A 6 10.08 -16.40 25.85
CA GLU A 6 11.36 -16.34 25.13
C GLU A 6 11.17 -16.44 23.62
N ASP A 7 10.37 -17.38 23.12
CA ASP A 7 10.07 -17.54 21.69
C ASP A 7 9.42 -16.27 21.08
N ILE A 8 8.45 -15.68 21.79
CA ILE A 8 7.81 -14.43 21.35
C ILE A 8 8.83 -13.28 21.38
N TRP A 9 9.67 -13.24 22.39
CA TRP A 9 10.67 -12.19 22.53
C TRP A 9 11.76 -12.28 21.45
N GLU A 10 12.21 -13.49 21.11
CA GLU A 10 13.10 -13.73 19.97
C GLU A 10 12.45 -13.29 18.66
N GLN A 11 11.20 -13.67 18.37
CA GLN A 11 10.51 -13.22 17.16
C GLN A 11 10.35 -11.69 17.09
N ILE A 12 10.08 -11.04 18.22
CA ILE A 12 9.99 -9.58 18.28
C ILE A 12 11.37 -8.96 17.99
N ILE A 13 12.43 -9.47 18.60
CA ILE A 13 13.79 -8.98 18.37
C ILE A 13 14.21 -9.19 16.91
N GLU A 14 13.94 -10.35 16.33
CA GLU A 14 14.20 -10.63 14.92
C GLU A 14 13.39 -9.72 14.00
N GLY A 15 12.12 -9.49 14.30
CA GLY A 15 11.27 -8.55 13.56
C GLY A 15 11.80 -7.11 13.63
N PHE A 16 12.26 -6.67 14.81
CA PHE A 16 12.91 -5.37 14.96
C PHE A 16 14.26 -5.32 14.26
N ALA A 17 15.07 -6.38 14.32
CA ALA A 17 16.34 -6.47 13.62
C ALA A 17 16.15 -6.34 12.11
N TYR A 18 15.12 -6.98 11.54
CA TYR A 18 14.73 -6.84 10.14
C TYR A 18 14.27 -5.42 9.80
N ILE A 19 13.49 -4.77 10.68
CA ILE A 19 13.08 -3.37 10.46
C ILE A 19 14.30 -2.42 10.47
N PHE A 20 15.24 -2.61 11.41
CA PHE A 20 16.45 -1.80 11.52
C PHE A 20 17.53 -2.15 10.50
N SER A 21 17.53 -3.37 9.93
CA SER A 21 18.45 -3.77 8.87
C SER A 21 18.13 -3.10 7.53
N PHE A 22 16.94 -2.49 7.41
CA PHE A 22 16.41 -1.91 6.17
C PHE A 22 16.30 -2.91 5.01
N GLU A 23 16.46 -4.22 5.25
CA GLU A 23 16.33 -5.26 4.22
C GLU A 23 14.92 -5.28 3.62
N TRP A 24 13.91 -4.93 4.41
CA TRP A 24 12.54 -4.75 3.95
C TRP A 24 12.39 -3.68 2.86
N LEU A 25 13.28 -2.68 2.78
CA LEU A 25 13.28 -1.72 1.67
C LEU A 25 13.67 -2.40 0.35
N GLY A 26 14.59 -3.36 0.37
CA GLY A 26 14.96 -4.17 -0.79
C GLY A 26 13.78 -5.01 -1.28
N VAL A 27 13.09 -5.68 -0.35
CA VAL A 27 11.88 -6.48 -0.66
C VAL A 27 10.75 -5.60 -1.21
N ILE A 28 10.51 -4.42 -0.62
CA ILE A 28 9.54 -3.46 -1.14
C ILE A 28 9.94 -2.97 -2.53
N TRP A 29 11.23 -2.68 -2.73
CA TRP A 29 11.72 -2.22 -4.03
C TRP A 29 11.58 -3.29 -5.11
N GLU A 30 11.94 -4.54 -4.82
CA GLU A 30 11.73 -5.69 -5.72
C GLU A 30 10.25 -5.88 -6.04
N PHE A 31 9.39 -5.82 -5.02
CA PHE A 31 7.93 -5.86 -5.18
C PHE A 31 7.44 -4.73 -6.10
N ILE A 32 7.89 -3.50 -5.88
CA ILE A 32 7.59 -2.35 -6.75
C ILE A 32 8.06 -2.61 -8.18
N THR A 33 9.28 -3.07 -8.40
CA THR A 33 9.78 -3.35 -9.76
C THR A 33 9.00 -4.46 -10.45
N SER A 34 8.62 -5.53 -9.73
CA SER A 34 7.81 -6.63 -10.27
C SER A 34 6.41 -6.18 -10.67
N MET A 35 5.84 -5.18 -9.98
CA MET A 35 4.55 -4.58 -10.32
C MET A 35 4.56 -3.81 -11.65
N PHE A 36 5.74 -3.37 -12.12
CA PHE A 36 5.92 -2.72 -13.43
C PHE A 36 6.22 -3.72 -14.56
N GLU A 37 6.54 -4.97 -14.24
CA GLU A 37 6.69 -6.02 -15.25
C GLU A 37 5.33 -6.24 -15.93
N ASN A 38 5.35 -6.31 -17.27
CA ASN A 38 4.16 -6.45 -18.11
C ASN A 38 3.14 -5.31 -18.04
N ILE A 39 3.50 -4.07 -17.66
CA ILE A 39 2.54 -2.94 -17.49
C ILE A 39 1.57 -2.73 -18.68
N SER A 40 1.96 -3.11 -19.89
CA SER A 40 1.14 -3.04 -21.11
C SER A 40 -0.06 -3.98 -21.12
N GLU A 41 -0.05 -5.05 -20.33
CA GLU A 41 -1.12 -6.05 -20.29
C GLU A 41 -2.24 -5.63 -19.34
N PHE A 42 -3.48 -5.77 -19.78
CA PHE A 42 -4.64 -5.46 -18.97
C PHE A 42 -4.92 -6.58 -17.95
N SER A 43 -4.99 -6.22 -16.66
CA SER A 43 -5.34 -7.13 -15.57
C SER A 43 -6.75 -6.84 -15.03
N ILE A 44 -7.64 -7.84 -15.08
CA ILE A 44 -8.98 -7.76 -14.50
C ILE A 44 -8.88 -7.76 -12.97
N THR A 45 -8.03 -8.62 -12.41
CA THR A 45 -7.80 -8.73 -10.97
C THR A 45 -7.23 -7.43 -10.40
N GLY A 46 -6.26 -6.84 -11.11
CA GLY A 46 -5.76 -5.49 -10.83
C GLY A 46 -6.88 -4.46 -10.86
N THR A 47 -7.71 -4.44 -11.90
CA THR A 47 -8.82 -3.49 -11.98
C THR A 47 -9.77 -3.61 -10.78
N ILE A 48 -10.11 -4.83 -10.36
CA ILE A 48 -10.97 -5.07 -9.19
C ILE A 48 -10.30 -4.57 -7.90
N LEU A 49 -9.03 -4.90 -7.66
CA LEU A 49 -8.32 -4.44 -6.46
C LEU A 49 -8.08 -2.93 -6.46
N GLY A 50 -7.87 -2.31 -7.62
CA GLY A 50 -7.82 -0.86 -7.78
C GLY A 50 -9.14 -0.19 -7.41
N ILE A 51 -10.28 -0.74 -7.87
CA ILE A 51 -11.62 -0.26 -7.49
C ILE A 51 -11.85 -0.42 -5.99
N ILE A 52 -11.46 -1.56 -5.41
CA ILE A 52 -11.57 -1.79 -3.96
C ILE A 52 -10.75 -0.77 -3.20
N GLY A 53 -9.48 -0.55 -3.57
CA GLY A 53 -8.60 0.43 -2.93
C GLY A 53 -9.16 1.85 -2.97
N ALA A 54 -9.60 2.31 -4.15
CA ALA A 54 -10.23 3.62 -4.29
C ALA A 54 -11.57 3.71 -3.52
N GLY A 55 -12.34 2.63 -3.50
CA GLY A 55 -13.59 2.52 -2.74
C GLY A 55 -13.38 2.60 -1.23
N THR A 56 -12.34 1.95 -0.71
CA THR A 56 -11.95 2.05 0.71
C THR A 56 -11.56 3.48 1.07
N ILE A 57 -10.79 4.16 0.22
CA ILE A 57 -10.48 5.58 0.43
C ILE A 57 -11.74 6.42 0.42
N PHE A 58 -12.68 6.18 -0.49
CA PHE A 58 -13.94 6.92 -0.53
C PHE A 58 -14.74 6.77 0.77
N LEU A 59 -14.83 5.54 1.30
CA LEU A 59 -15.52 5.23 2.55
C LEU A 59 -14.81 5.83 3.77
N ALA A 60 -13.48 5.80 3.78
CA ALA A 60 -12.65 6.29 4.88
C ALA A 60 -12.22 7.75 4.72
N ARG A 61 -12.69 8.46 3.68
CA ARG A 61 -12.18 9.78 3.30
C ARG A 61 -12.30 10.79 4.43
N ASP A 62 -13.36 10.71 5.23
CA ASP A 62 -13.62 11.68 6.31
C ASP A 62 -12.62 11.52 7.47
N TYR A 63 -12.00 10.35 7.58
CA TYR A 63 -10.97 10.04 8.57
C TYR A 63 -9.55 10.16 8.02
N MET A 64 -9.33 9.87 6.74
CA MET A 64 -7.99 9.83 6.13
C MET A 64 -7.64 11.09 5.34
N LEU A 65 -8.57 11.58 4.52
CA LEU A 65 -8.34 12.69 3.58
C LEU A 65 -8.81 14.03 4.14
N SER A 66 -10.03 14.09 4.64
CA SER A 66 -10.62 15.35 5.13
C SER A 66 -9.76 16.07 6.18
N PRO A 67 -9.17 15.41 7.19
CA PRO A 67 -8.31 16.09 8.18
C PRO A 67 -7.06 16.74 7.58
N PHE A 68 -6.59 16.24 6.43
CA PHE A 68 -5.44 16.78 5.71
C PHE A 68 -5.86 17.89 4.74
N LEU A 69 -6.95 17.68 4.00
CA LEU A 69 -7.42 18.61 2.98
C LEU A 69 -8.04 19.89 3.55
N ILE A 70 -8.53 19.89 4.80
CA ILE A 70 -9.18 21.07 5.41
C ILE A 70 -8.23 22.27 5.61
N TYR A 71 -6.92 22.01 5.67
CA TYR A 71 -5.90 23.06 5.87
C TYR A 71 -5.36 23.61 4.54
N MET A 72 -5.89 23.15 3.41
CA MET A 72 -5.40 23.47 2.08
C MET A 72 -6.32 24.43 1.33
N GLY A 73 -5.75 25.14 0.35
CA GLY A 73 -6.55 25.92 -0.59
C GLY A 73 -7.46 25.00 -1.45
N PRO A 74 -8.57 25.51 -2.02
CA PRO A 74 -9.52 24.69 -2.78
C PRO A 74 -8.87 23.93 -3.96
N MET A 75 -7.90 24.56 -4.62
CA MET A 75 -7.18 23.97 -5.76
C MET A 75 -6.21 22.87 -5.31
N GLU A 76 -5.51 23.08 -4.20
CA GLU A 76 -4.61 22.10 -3.60
C GLU A 76 -5.39 20.89 -3.06
N ALA A 77 -6.51 21.15 -2.39
CA ALA A 77 -7.38 20.10 -1.87
C ALA A 77 -7.93 19.21 -2.99
N ALA A 78 -8.35 19.81 -4.11
CA ALA A 78 -8.80 19.08 -5.29
C ALA A 78 -7.67 18.23 -5.92
N PHE A 79 -6.47 18.81 -6.03
CA PHE A 79 -5.30 18.11 -6.56
C PHE A 79 -4.93 16.90 -5.68
N TRP A 80 -4.75 17.10 -4.37
CA TRP A 80 -4.34 16.03 -3.46
C TRP A 80 -5.43 14.97 -3.28
N GLY A 81 -6.70 15.37 -3.25
CA GLY A 81 -7.83 14.45 -3.27
C GLY A 81 -7.79 13.56 -4.53
N GLY A 82 -7.69 14.16 -5.72
CA GLY A 82 -7.61 13.44 -6.98
C GLY A 82 -6.38 12.53 -7.07
N ALA A 83 -5.20 13.04 -6.69
CA ALA A 83 -3.96 12.27 -6.66
C ALA A 83 -4.06 11.05 -5.73
N THR A 84 -4.75 11.17 -4.60
CA THR A 84 -4.93 10.04 -3.68
C THR A 84 -5.83 8.95 -4.27
N TYR A 85 -6.92 9.32 -4.94
CA TYR A 85 -7.78 8.33 -5.61
C TYR A 85 -7.07 7.63 -6.77
N ILE A 86 -6.35 8.39 -7.60
CA ILE A 86 -5.58 7.84 -8.71
C ILE A 86 -4.45 6.96 -8.19
N GLY A 87 -3.71 7.42 -7.18
CA GLY A 87 -2.61 6.69 -6.56
C GLY A 87 -3.05 5.39 -5.91
N THR A 88 -4.15 5.39 -5.16
CA THR A 88 -4.68 4.17 -4.54
C THR A 88 -5.28 3.19 -5.54
N PHE A 89 -5.93 3.69 -6.61
CA PHE A 89 -6.33 2.83 -7.71
C PHE A 89 -5.13 2.15 -8.37
N ILE A 90 -4.09 2.92 -8.71
CA ILE A 90 -2.87 2.39 -9.33
C ILE A 90 -2.19 1.38 -8.40
N ALA A 91 -2.07 1.67 -7.10
CA ALA A 91 -1.51 0.76 -6.12
C ALA A 91 -2.29 -0.56 -6.04
N GLY A 92 -3.62 -0.49 -5.91
CA GLY A 92 -4.47 -1.69 -5.91
C GLY A 92 -4.39 -2.47 -7.22
N TYR A 93 -4.31 -1.76 -8.36
CA TYR A 93 -4.14 -2.37 -9.68
C TYR A 93 -2.85 -3.17 -9.80
N MET A 94 -1.74 -2.55 -9.41
CA MET A 94 -0.43 -3.19 -9.45
C MET A 94 -0.36 -4.42 -8.54
N VAL A 95 -0.94 -4.34 -7.34
CA VAL A 95 -1.04 -5.47 -6.42
C VAL A 95 -1.86 -6.61 -7.04
N GLY A 96 -3.04 -6.32 -7.59
CA GLY A 96 -3.90 -7.35 -8.17
C GLY A 96 -3.29 -8.01 -9.40
N LYS A 97 -2.52 -7.23 -10.18
CA LYS A 97 -1.77 -7.74 -11.32
C LYS A 97 -0.62 -8.67 -10.90
N HIS A 98 0.09 -8.34 -9.82
CA HIS A 98 1.12 -9.22 -9.27
C HIS A 98 0.54 -10.59 -8.88
N PHE A 99 -0.63 -10.61 -8.21
CA PHE A 99 -1.32 -11.86 -7.86
C PHE A 99 -1.83 -12.66 -9.07
N GLU A 100 -2.12 -12.01 -10.20
CA GLU A 100 -2.56 -12.71 -11.41
C GLU A 100 -1.38 -13.36 -12.17
N ASN A 101 -0.16 -12.85 -11.95
CA ASN A 101 1.07 -13.31 -12.60
C ASN A 101 1.92 -14.25 -11.72
N THR A 102 1.49 -14.55 -10.49
CA THR A 102 2.14 -15.47 -9.55
C THR A 102 1.38 -16.80 -9.49
#